data_AF-A0A0E0PNI1-F1
#
_entry.id   AF-A0A0E0PNI1-F1
#
_cell.length_a   1.000
_cell.length_b   1.000
_cell.length_c   1.000
_cell.angle_alpha   90.00
_cell.angle_beta   90.00
_cell.angle_gamma   90.00
#
_symmetry.space_group_name_H-M   'P 1'
#
loop_
_entity.id
_entity.type
_entity.pdbx_description
1 polymer ?
#
loop_
_entity_poly.entity_id
_entity_poly.type
_entity_poly.pdbx_seq_one_letter_code
_entity_poly.pdbx_strand_id
1 'polypeptide(L)'
;MGRPGYLTLPILSVLAAIGYVYYTTVFVAVARWLGLATAAGAANAAAITALAAACVATYAVAVCRDPGRVPPSFAPDVEDAESPLHEIKRKGGDLRYCQKCAGT
;
A
#
# COMPACT_ATOMS: atom_id res chain seq x y z
N MET A 1 0.74 -16.81 -10.43
CA MET A 1 1.65 -15.87 -11.13
C MET A 1 1.90 -14.68 -10.21
N GLY A 2 3.07 -14.62 -9.58
CA GLY A 2 3.45 -13.48 -8.72
C GLY A 2 3.67 -12.26 -9.58
N ARG A 3 2.86 -11.21 -9.41
CA ARG A 3 3.09 -9.92 -10.06
C ARG A 3 4.42 -9.37 -9.50
N PRO A 4 5.37 -8.92 -10.33
CA PRO A 4 6.56 -8.23 -9.83
C PRO A 4 6.08 -7.02 -9.03
N GLY A 5 6.31 -7.02 -7.72
CA GLY A 5 5.92 -5.91 -6.86
C GLY A 5 6.58 -4.63 -7.38
N TYR A 6 5.79 -3.63 -7.72
CA TYR A 6 6.32 -2.33 -8.13
C TYR A 6 7.03 -1.71 -6.91
N LEU A 7 8.36 -1.83 -6.82
CA LEU A 7 9.15 -0.94 -5.98
C LEU A 7 9.05 0.45 -6.60
N THR A 8 8.12 1.25 -6.10
CA THR A 8 7.93 2.62 -6.57
C THR A 8 9.02 3.52 -6.01
N LEU A 9 9.34 4.61 -6.71
CA LEU A 9 10.30 5.62 -6.23
C LEU A 9 10.00 6.11 -4.79
N PRO A 10 8.73 6.33 -4.38
CA PRO A 10 8.39 6.66 -2.99
C PRO A 10 8.76 5.58 -1.98
N ILE A 11 8.63 4.29 -2.33
CA ILE A 11 9.00 3.20 -1.41
C ILE A 11 10.51 3.18 -1.18
N LEU A 12 11.27 3.31 -2.27
CA LEU A 12 12.73 3.41 -2.22
C LEU A 12 13.20 4.64 -1.44
N SER A 13 12.56 5.79 -1.62
CA SER A 13 12.96 7.01 -0.92
C SER A 13 12.74 6.93 0.58
N VAL A 14 11.64 6.32 1.04
CA VAL A 14 11.39 6.10 2.47
C VAL A 14 12.41 5.12 3.06
N LEU A 15 12.69 4.00 2.38
CA LEU A 15 13.72 3.06 2.83
C LEU A 15 15.11 3.70 2.91
N ALA A 16 15.46 4.53 1.92
CA ALA A 16 16.71 5.29 1.92
C ALA A 16 16.76 6.30 3.09
N ALA A 17 15.66 6.99 3.39
CA ALA A 17 15.57 7.91 4.52
C ALA A 17 15.76 7.18 5.86
N ILE A 18 15.11 6.02 6.04
CA ILE A 18 15.28 5.19 7.24
C ILE A 18 16.75 4.76 7.37
N GLY A 19 17.35 4.26 6.29
CA GLY A 19 18.76 3.87 6.28
C GLY A 19 19.73 5.02 6.57
N TYR A 20 19.47 6.20 5.99
CA TYR A 20 20.27 7.40 6.21
C TYR A 20 20.23 7.85 7.68
N VAL A 21 19.02 7.93 8.27
CA VAL A 21 18.86 8.29 9.68
C VAL A 21 19.53 7.25 10.58
N TYR A 22 19.35 5.96 10.31
CA TYR A 22 20.04 4.89 11.06
C TYR A 22 21.55 5.04 11.00
N TYR A 23 22.11 5.18 9.81
CA TYR A 23 23.55 5.27 9.59
C TYR A 23 24.16 6.49 10.30
N THR A 24 23.58 7.67 10.06
CA THR A 24 24.05 8.91 10.67
C THR A 24 23.92 8.88 12.19
N THR A 25 22.85 8.31 12.73
CA THR A 25 22.67 8.22 14.19
C THR A 25 23.68 7.26 14.82
N VAL A 26 23.86 6.05 14.28
CA VAL A 26 24.72 5.02 14.90
C VAL A 26 26.20 5.26 14.65
N PHE A 27 26.58 5.48 13.38
CA PHE A 27 27.98 5.50 12.96
C PHE A 27 28.61 6.90 12.95
N VAL A 28 27.80 7.95 12.98
CA VAL A 28 28.33 9.33 13.09
C VAL A 28 28.09 9.88 14.49
N ALA A 29 26.84 9.96 14.94
CA ALA A 29 26.53 10.56 16.24
C ALA A 29 26.96 9.65 17.41
N VAL A 30 26.42 8.44 17.54
CA VAL A 30 26.74 7.55 18.67
C VAL A 30 28.23 7.20 18.68
N ALA A 31 28.81 6.85 17.53
CA ALA A 31 30.24 6.56 17.44
C ALA A 31 31.14 7.71 17.89
N ARG A 32 30.80 8.96 17.54
CA ARG A 32 31.64 10.12 17.89
C ARG A 32 31.45 10.62 19.32
N TRP A 33 30.23 10.56 19.85
CA TRP A 33 29.90 11.16 21.15
C TRP A 33 29.95 10.18 22.31
N LEU A 34 29.49 8.94 22.09
CA LEU A 34 29.42 7.90 23.13
C LEU A 34 30.50 6.83 22.96
N GLY A 35 30.99 6.64 21.73
CA GLY A 35 31.92 5.58 21.37
C GLY A 35 31.22 4.21 21.32
N LEU A 36 31.29 3.51 20.18
CA LEU A 36 30.61 2.22 20.02
C LEU A 36 31.15 1.10 20.93
N ALA A 37 32.40 1.23 21.39
CA ALA A 37 33.02 0.28 22.31
C ALA A 37 32.60 0.50 23.78
N THR A 38 31.88 1.58 24.10
CA THR A 38 31.38 1.80 25.46
C THR A 38 30.04 1.13 25.67
N ALA A 39 29.73 0.74 26.91
CA ALA A 39 28.44 0.13 27.24
C ALA A 39 27.25 1.04 26.88
N ALA A 40 27.38 2.35 27.13
CA ALA A 40 26.37 3.32 26.78
C ALA A 40 26.20 3.46 25.26
N GLY A 41 27.30 3.55 24.50
CA GLY A 41 27.25 3.61 23.04
C GLY A 41 26.64 2.35 22.43
N ALA A 42 27.04 1.17 22.90
CA ALA A 42 26.49 -0.10 22.46
C ALA A 42 24.99 -0.24 22.76
N ALA A 43 24.55 0.15 23.97
CA ALA A 43 23.13 0.13 24.34
C ALA A 43 22.28 1.06 23.46
N ASN A 44 22.77 2.28 23.20
CA ASN A 44 22.09 3.23 22.30
C ASN A 44 22.06 2.70 20.86
N ALA A 45 23.17 2.16 20.35
CA ALA A 45 23.22 1.56 19.01
C ALA A 45 22.24 0.38 18.89
N ALA A 46 22.14 -0.48 19.91
CA ALA A 46 21.17 -1.57 19.94
C ALA A 46 19.72 -1.08 19.94
N ALA A 47 19.40 -0.09 20.77
CA ALA A 47 18.06 0.50 20.82
C ALA A 47 17.65 1.15 19.49
N ILE A 48 18.54 1.93 18.88
CA ILE A 48 18.30 2.56 17.57
C ILE A 48 18.19 1.50 16.46
N THR A 49 18.98 0.42 16.52
CA THR A 49 18.88 -0.69 15.56
C THR A 49 17.54 -1.41 15.70
N ALA A 50 17.08 -1.68 16.92
CA ALA A 50 15.79 -2.29 17.17
C ALA A 50 14.63 -1.40 16.67
N LEU A 51 14.71 -0.09 16.92
CA LEU A 51 13.73 0.87 16.42
C LEU A 51 13.72 0.92 14.88
N ALA A 52 14.89 1.01 14.23
CA ALA A 52 14.99 1.01 12.78
C ALA A 52 14.40 -0.28 12.17
N ALA A 53 14.68 -1.44 12.77
CA ALA A 53 14.09 -2.71 12.36
C ALA A 53 12.56 -2.72 12.51
N ALA A 54 12.03 -2.20 13.63
CA ALA A 54 10.59 -2.06 13.84
C ALA A 54 9.94 -1.11 12.81
N CYS A 55 10.61 0.00 12.46
CA CYS A 55 10.15 0.92 11.42
C CYS A 55 10.11 0.22 10.05
N VAL A 56 11.16 -0.51 9.67
CA VAL A 56 11.18 -1.26 8.39
C VAL A 56 10.09 -2.32 8.38
N ALA A 57 9.90 -3.06 9.47
CA ALA A 57 8.90 -4.12 9.56
C ALA A 57 7.47 -3.55 9.43
N THR A 58 7.15 -2.49 10.18
CA THR A 58 5.82 -1.85 10.10
C THR A 58 5.57 -1.21 8.74
N TYR A 59 6.60 -0.59 8.15
CA TYR A 59 6.52 -0.04 6.80
C TYR A 59 6.30 -1.13 5.73
N ALA A 60 7.02 -2.25 5.83
CA ALA A 60 6.84 -3.38 4.92
C ALA A 60 5.43 -3.96 5.02
N VAL A 61 4.89 -4.10 6.24
CA VAL A 61 3.50 -4.52 6.43
C VAL A 61 2.53 -3.53 5.78
N ALA A 62 2.74 -2.23 5.96
CA ALA A 62 1.88 -1.20 5.40
C ALA A 62 1.90 -1.18 3.86
N VAL A 63 3.06 -1.40 3.24
CA VAL A 63 3.22 -1.41 1.77
C VAL A 63 2.71 -2.72 1.15
N CYS A 64 2.85 -3.85 1.84
CA CYS A 64 2.48 -5.16 1.31
C CYS A 64 1.04 -5.58 1.62
N ARG A 65 0.41 -5.01 2.65
CA ARG A 65 -0.99 -5.32 2.98
C ARG A 65 -1.93 -4.54 2.06
N ASP A 66 -2.76 -5.28 1.34
CA ASP A 66 -3.85 -4.71 0.56
C ASP A 66 -4.82 -3.94 1.48
N PRO A 67 -5.34 -2.76 1.08
CA PRO A 67 -6.21 -1.91 1.89
C PRO A 67 -7.57 -2.53 2.28
N GLY A 68 -7.79 -3.81 2.00
CA GLY A 68 -9.02 -4.51 2.33
C GLY A 68 -9.95 -4.48 1.13
N ARG A 69 -10.48 -5.65 0.78
CA ARG A 69 -11.38 -5.80 -0.36
C ARG A 69 -12.83 -5.68 0.10
N VAL A 70 -13.63 -5.02 -0.72
CA VAL A 70 -15.09 -4.96 -0.53
C VAL A 70 -15.65 -6.39 -0.56
N PRO A 71 -16.49 -6.79 0.43
CA PRO A 71 -17.13 -8.10 0.41
C PRO A 71 -18.02 -8.27 -0.83
N PRO A 72 -18.14 -9.48 -1.39
CA PRO A 72 -18.90 -9.72 -2.63
C PRO A 72 -20.37 -9.28 -2.56
N SER A 73 -21.00 -9.31 -1.38
CA SER A 73 -22.39 -8.87 -1.18
C SER A 73 -22.62 -7.38 -1.36
N PHE A 74 -21.55 -6.58 -1.40
CA PHE A 74 -21.57 -5.14 -1.67
C PHE A 74 -20.99 -4.83 -3.06
N ALA A 75 -20.64 -5.84 -3.85
CA ALA A 75 -20.37 -5.61 -5.26
C ALA A 75 -21.66 -5.06 -5.89
N PRO A 76 -21.59 -4.02 -6.74
CA PRO A 76 -22.75 -3.58 -7.50
C PRO A 76 -23.33 -4.80 -8.23
N ASP A 77 -24.65 -4.95 -8.22
CA ASP A 77 -25.29 -5.92 -9.11
C ASP A 77 -24.79 -5.63 -10.52
N VAL A 78 -24.09 -6.61 -11.10
CA VAL A 78 -23.80 -6.58 -12.53
C VAL A 78 -25.17 -6.66 -13.16
N GLU A 79 -25.57 -5.60 -13.86
CA GLU A 79 -26.73 -5.63 -14.74
C GLU A 79 -26.49 -6.79 -15.71
N ASP A 80 -27.13 -7.93 -15.44
CA ASP A 80 -26.97 -9.13 -16.25
C ASP A 80 -27.30 -8.78 -17.69
N ALA A 81 -26.49 -9.26 -18.64
CA ALA A 81 -26.77 -9.11 -20.07
C ALA A 81 -28.11 -9.80 -20.46
N GLU A 82 -28.63 -10.66 -19.59
CA GLU A 82 -29.97 -11.28 -19.69
C GLU A 82 -31.10 -10.43 -19.11
N SER A 83 -30.81 -9.39 -18.31
CA SER A 83 -31.77 -8.43 -17.82
C SER A 83 -31.47 -7.02 -18.33
N PRO A 84 -31.59 -6.76 -19.65
CA PRO A 84 -31.53 -5.39 -20.14
C PRO A 84 -32.64 -4.60 -19.44
N LEU A 85 -32.27 -3.52 -18.75
CA LEU A 85 -33.22 -2.52 -18.26
C LEU A 85 -34.03 -2.02 -19.45
N HIS A 86 -35.25 -2.57 -19.58
CA HIS A 86 -36.20 -2.14 -20.57
C HIS A 86 -36.83 -0.84 -20.08
N GLU A 87 -36.43 0.28 -20.67
CA GLU A 87 -37.11 1.55 -20.47
C GLU A 87 -38.51 1.46 -21.11
N ILE A 88 -39.51 1.01 -20.33
CA ILE A 88 -40.90 0.97 -20.78
C ILE A 88 -41.43 2.40 -20.79
N LYS A 89 -41.36 3.05 -21.95
CA LYS A 89 -42.01 4.34 -22.17
C LYS A 89 -43.54 4.16 -22.10
N ARG A 90 -44.22 4.96 -21.27
CA ARG A 90 -45.70 5.02 -21.28
C ARG A 90 -46.16 5.69 -22.57
N LYS A 91 -46.80 4.89 -23.44
CA LYS A 91 -47.38 5.14 -24.79
C LYS A 91 -46.46 4.77 -25.96
N GLY A 92 -46.86 3.71 -26.66
CA GLY A 92 -46.23 3.20 -27.89
C GLY A 92 -45.19 2.14 -27.57
N GLY A 93 -45.63 0.88 -27.45
CA GLY A 93 -44.84 -0.26 -26.98
C GLY A 93 -43.77 -0.75 -27.94
N ASP A 94 -42.82 0.10 -28.31
CA ASP A 94 -41.58 -0.28 -28.97
C ASP A 94 -40.43 -0.23 -27.96
N LEU A 95 -39.72 -1.35 -27.83
CA LEU A 95 -38.63 -1.53 -26.87
C LEU A 95 -37.39 -0.84 -27.43
N ARG A 96 -36.85 0.16 -26.72
CA ARG A 96 -35.58 0.80 -27.09
C ARG A 96 -34.53 0.41 -26.07
N TYR A 97 -33.49 -0.29 -26.51
CA TYR A 97 -32.35 -0.64 -25.68
C TYR A 97 -31.47 0.59 -25.41
N CYS A 98 -30.89 0.66 -24.20
CA CYS A 98 -29.97 1.71 -23.82
C CYS A 98 -28.69 1.63 -24.68
N GLN A 99 -28.49 2.63 -25.56
CA GLN A 99 -27.33 2.73 -26.45
C GLN A 99 -26.00 2.91 -25.71
N LYS A 100 -26.03 3.31 -24.42
CA LYS A 100 -24.82 3.42 -23.58
C LYS A 100 -24.29 2.06 -23.10
N CYS A 101 -25.15 1.04 -23.05
CA CYS A 101 -24.80 -0.29 -22.57
C CYS A 101 -24.45 -1.26 -23.71
N ALA A 102 -24.55 -0.82 -24.97
CA ALA A 102 -24.26 -1.63 -26.15
C ALA A 102 -22.78 -1.53 -26.62
N GLY A 103 -21.86 -1.18 -25.72
CA GLY A 103 -20.43 -1.05 -25.99
C GLY A 103 -19.65 -2.26 -25.48
N THR A 104 -18.96 -2.92 -26.41
CA THR A 104 -18.00 -4.05 -26.31
C THR A 104 -17.24 -4.23 -25.01
#